data_AF-A0A6V7J5T8-F1
#
_entry.id   AF-A0A6V7J5T8-F1
#
_cell.length_a   1.000
_cell.length_b   1.000
_cell.length_c   1.000
_cell.angle_alpha   90.00
_cell.angle_beta   90.00
_cell.angle_gamma   90.00
#
_symmetry.space_group_name_H-M   'P 1'
#
loop_
_entity.id
_entity.type
_entity.pdbx_description
1 polymer ?
#
loop_
_entity_poly.entity_id
_entity_poly.type
_entity_poly.pdbx_seq_one_letter_code
_entity_poly.pdbx_strand_id
1 'polypeptide(L)' 'RFTKGIYAISVSGRLPTNIIRDMKSRGIVYRPRDTSQR' A
#
# COMPACT_ATOMS: atom_id res chain seq x y z
N ARG A 1 -8.25 11.07 0.46
CA ARG A 1 -7.08 11.48 1.27
C ARG A 1 -7.28 10.87 2.67
N PHE A 2 -6.23 10.51 3.40
CA PHE A 2 -6.37 9.74 4.65
C PHE A 2 -6.94 10.56 5.81
N THR A 3 -7.49 9.89 6.83
CA THR A 3 -8.09 10.51 8.03
C THR A 3 -7.02 10.87 9.06
N LYS A 4 -7.38 11.72 10.04
CA LYS A 4 -6.50 12.01 11.18
C LYS A 4 -6.32 10.73 12.02
N GLY A 5 -5.08 10.42 12.39
CA GLY A 5 -4.74 9.21 13.14
C GLY A 5 -3.23 8.95 13.14
N ILE A 6 -2.83 7.87 13.81
CA ILE A 6 -1.44 7.41 13.86
C ILE A 6 -1.17 6.50 12.65
N TYR A 7 -0.02 6.68 12.01
CA TYR A 7 0.43 5.90 10.86
C TYR A 7 1.89 5.50 11.02
N ALA A 8 2.30 4.42 10.37
CA ALA A 8 3.70 4.02 10.30
C ALA A 8 4.48 4.86 9.26
N ILE A 9 5.76 5.09 9.52
CA ILE A 9 6.70 5.72 8.56
C ILE A 9 6.99 4.75 7.40
N SER A 10 7.27 3.49 7.74
CA SER A 10 7.48 2.38 6.81
C SER A 10 6.69 1.16 7.28
N VAL A 11 6.17 0.38 6.34
CA VAL A 11 5.51 -0.91 6.60
C VAL A 11 6.24 -1.97 5.80
N SER A 12 6.93 -2.88 6.49
CA SER A 12 7.68 -3.95 5.85
C SER A 12 6.76 -4.88 5.04
N GLY A 13 7.24 -5.24 3.85
CA GLY A 13 6.56 -6.19 2.98
C GLY A 13 5.60 -5.56 1.97
N ARG A 14 4.87 -6.43 1.27
CA ARG A 14 3.99 -6.05 0.15
C ARG A 14 2.69 -6.83 0.18
N LEU A 15 1.63 -6.22 -0.34
CA LEU A 15 0.37 -6.94 -0.54
C LEU A 15 0.56 -8.08 -1.56
N PRO A 16 -0.16 -9.21 -1.40
CA PRO A 16 -0.15 -10.29 -2.39
C PRO A 16 -0.58 -9.83 -3.79
N THR A 17 -0.03 -10.49 -4.81
CA THR A 17 -0.22 -10.12 -6.23
C THR A 17 -1.67 -10.23 -6.70
N ASN A 18 -2.42 -11.21 -6.20
CA ASN A 18 -3.85 -11.39 -6.48
C ASN A 18 -4.67 -10.18 -5.97
N ILE A 19 -4.37 -9.67 -4.77
CA ILE A 19 -5.04 -8.50 -4.19
C ILE A 19 -4.69 -7.24 -4.97
N ILE A 20 -3.42 -7.05 -5.33
CA ILE A 20 -2.99 -5.89 -6.14
C ILE A 20 -3.70 -5.88 -7.50
N ARG A 21 -3.92 -7.05 -8.12
CA ARG A 21 -4.65 -7.17 -9.39
C ARG A 21 -6.13 -6.79 -9.22
N ASP A 22 -6.79 -7.26 -8.18
CA ASP A 22 -8.18 -6.89 -7.86
C ASP A 22 -8.32 -5.40 -7.53
N MET A 23 -7.38 -4.82 -6.79
CA MET A 23 -7.34 -3.38 -6.56
C MET A 23 -7.21 -2.60 -7.88
N LYS A 24 -6.33 -3.05 -8.78
CA LYS A 24 -6.14 -2.42 -10.09
C LYS A 24 -7.38 -2.51 -10.98
N SER A 25 -8.09 -3.65 -10.99
CA SER A 25 -9.35 -3.78 -11.77
C SER A 25 -10.44 -2.83 -11.26
N ARG A 26 -10.43 -2.50 -9.96
CA ARG A 26 -11.30 -1.49 -9.34
C ARG A 26 -10.80 -0.05 -9.46
N GLY A 27 -9.71 0.18 -10.20
CA GLY A 27 -9.10 1.51 -10.38
C GLY A 27 -8.26 2.01 -9.20
N ILE A 28 -7.95 1.16 -8.22
CA ILE A 28 -7.16 1.50 -7.03
C ILE A 28 -5.70 1.10 -7.26
N VAL A 29 -4.83 2.09 -7.40
CA VAL A 29 -3.40 1.87 -7.58
C VAL A 29 -2.74 1.56 -6.23
N TYR A 30 -2.21 0.35 -6.07
CA TYR A 30 -1.38 0.00 -4.93
C TYR A 30 0.01 0.66 -5.05
N ARG A 31 0.43 1.33 -3.97
CA ARG A 31 1.80 1.83 -3.80
C ARG A 31 2.38 1.15 -2.55
N PRO A 32 3.54 0.46 -2.66
CA PRO A 32 4.22 -0.10 -1.50
C PRO A 32 4.42 0.95 -0.41
N ARG A 33 4.25 0.54 0.84
CA ARG A 33 4.48 1.39 2.01
C ARG A 33 5.78 1.05 2.74
N ASP A 34 6.54 0.12 2.17
CA ASP A 34 7.90 -0.16 2.59
C ASP A 34 8.82 0.91 2.00
N THR A 35 9.36 1.76 2.87
CA THR A 35 10.32 2.82 2.52
C THR A 35 11.70 2.55 3.08
N SER A 36 11.99 1.32 3.53
CA SER A 36 13.29 0.96 4.14
C SER A 36 14.47 0.99 3.17
N GLN A 37 14.21 0.87 1.86
CA GLN A 37 15.22 0.82 0.82
C GLN A 37 15.34 2.14 0.03
N ARG A 38 14.82 3.24 0.55
CA ARG A 38 14.83 4.54 -0.13
C ARG A 38 15.98 5.42 0.32
#